data_AF-A0A2S6NHS6-F1
#
_entry.id   AF-A0A2S6NHS6-F1
#
_cell.length_a   1.000
_cell.length_b   1.000
_cell.length_c   1.000
_cell.angle_alpha   90.00
_cell.angle_beta   90.00
_cell.angle_gamma   90.00
#
_symmetry.space_group_name_H-M   'P 1'
#
loop_
_entity.id
_entity.type
_entity.pdbx_description
1 polymer ?
#
loop_
_entity_poly.entity_id
_entity_poly.type
_entity_poly.pdbx_seq_one_letter_code
_entity_poly.pdbx_strand_id
1 'polypeptide(L)'
;MDWCVEPEIAHAEDAVLDRISGTVRLNVQCLNGADRRGIADRFVPVIQGWHPEHYLRCLERMPFALDFPLVGVGSMCRRHVDGEYGILHVLDVLDRAFNGSETRFHLFGLKSQGMSAARSHPRVASCDSQAYGVAARQEALKLRCGKPDTLVAGVMERWFEQQCAWVSKDFPSRSPATWQPRSTRPAASLLEARVASAMEDLRTLHEAGEIEWSDLSPLTAYHMTFLDDDSDCHEGDSLAV
;
A
#
# COMPACT_ATOMS: atom_id res chain seq x y z
N MET A 1 9.86 4.65 -0.04
CA MET A 1 9.15 4.31 1.22
C MET A 1 7.68 4.68 1.06
N ASP A 2 6.78 4.00 1.73
CA ASP A 2 5.34 4.02 1.45
C ASP A 2 4.55 5.06 2.26
N TRP A 3 3.33 5.32 1.82
CA TRP A 3 2.37 6.18 2.51
C TRP A 3 1.26 5.31 3.10
N CYS A 4 1.03 5.42 4.41
CA CYS A 4 0.01 4.66 5.15
C CYS A 4 -1.40 4.83 4.57
N VAL A 5 -2.12 3.74 4.34
CA VAL A 5 -3.50 3.73 3.79
C VAL A 5 -4.53 3.10 4.72
N GLU A 6 -4.17 2.86 5.98
CA GLU A 6 -5.08 2.31 6.98
C GLU A 6 -6.31 3.22 7.15
N PRO A 7 -7.50 2.68 7.47
CA PRO A 7 -8.74 3.45 7.60
C PRO A 7 -8.69 4.59 8.61
N GLU A 8 -7.82 4.50 9.61
CA GLU A 8 -7.58 5.56 10.60
C GLU A 8 -6.81 6.76 10.03
N ILE A 9 -6.20 6.62 8.86
CA ILE A 9 -5.39 7.64 8.16
C ILE A 9 -6.06 8.07 6.86
N ALA A 10 -6.57 7.12 6.08
CA ALA A 10 -7.22 7.35 4.80
C ALA A 10 -8.70 6.94 4.89
N HIS A 11 -9.55 7.91 5.20
CA HIS A 11 -10.96 7.65 5.55
C HIS A 11 -11.88 7.40 4.34
N ALA A 12 -11.39 7.60 3.12
CA ALA A 12 -12.16 7.48 1.89
C ALA A 12 -11.30 6.88 0.77
N GLU A 13 -11.96 6.30 -0.23
CA GLU A 13 -11.30 5.65 -1.38
C GLU A 13 -10.29 6.57 -2.06
N ASP A 14 -10.67 7.82 -2.36
CA ASP A 14 -9.77 8.78 -3.01
C ASP A 14 -8.52 9.05 -2.19
N ALA A 15 -8.66 9.21 -0.87
CA ALA A 15 -7.51 9.41 0.01
C ALA A 15 -6.57 8.19 0.03
N VAL A 16 -7.09 6.98 -0.18
CA VAL A 16 -6.28 5.77 -0.34
C VAL A 16 -5.56 5.78 -1.69
N LEU A 17 -6.27 6.10 -2.78
CA LEU A 17 -5.69 6.16 -4.13
C LEU A 17 -4.62 7.24 -4.28
N ASP A 18 -4.83 8.40 -3.68
CA ASP A 18 -3.84 9.48 -3.66
C ASP A 18 -2.57 8.99 -2.96
N ARG A 19 -2.69 8.37 -1.78
CA ARG A 19 -1.54 7.83 -1.01
C ARG A 19 -0.81 6.69 -1.73
N ILE A 20 -1.53 5.87 -2.47
CA ILE A 20 -0.91 4.87 -3.36
C ILE A 20 -0.09 5.58 -4.44
N SER A 21 -0.61 6.65 -5.04
CA SER A 21 0.11 7.47 -6.03
C SER A 21 1.37 8.11 -5.42
N GLY A 22 1.29 8.59 -4.18
CA GLY A 22 2.45 9.07 -3.42
C GLY A 22 3.48 7.96 -3.13
N THR A 23 3.02 6.74 -2.86
CA THR A 23 3.89 5.56 -2.71
C THR A 23 4.59 5.21 -4.02
N VAL A 24 3.88 5.27 -5.15
CA VAL A 24 4.43 5.04 -6.49
C VAL A 24 5.55 6.04 -6.80
N ARG A 25 5.25 7.34 -6.68
CA ARG A 25 6.23 8.43 -6.87
C ARG A 25 7.47 8.20 -6.02
N LEU A 26 7.29 7.90 -4.73
CA LEU A 26 8.41 7.76 -3.81
C LEU A 26 9.24 6.49 -4.08
N ASN A 27 8.65 5.40 -4.54
CA ASN A 27 9.41 4.23 -5.00
C ASN A 27 10.26 4.57 -6.24
N VAL A 28 9.69 5.24 -7.24
CA VAL A 28 10.44 5.69 -8.44
C VAL A 28 11.59 6.61 -8.06
N GLN A 29 11.35 7.59 -7.18
CA GLN A 29 12.40 8.48 -6.68
C GLN A 29 13.50 7.73 -5.91
N CYS A 30 13.13 6.76 -5.07
CA CYS A 30 14.09 5.93 -4.34
C CYS A 30 14.92 5.06 -5.29
N LEU A 31 14.30 4.42 -6.28
CA LEU A 31 14.98 3.59 -7.27
C LEU A 31 15.99 4.43 -8.07
N ASN A 32 15.55 5.55 -8.65
CA ASN A 32 16.44 6.49 -9.34
C ASN A 32 17.59 6.97 -8.43
N GLY A 33 17.30 7.18 -7.15
CA GLY A 33 18.31 7.54 -6.15
C GLY A 33 19.29 6.41 -5.85
N ALA A 34 18.85 5.16 -5.87
CA ALA A 34 19.65 3.97 -5.68
C ALA A 34 20.53 3.70 -6.92
N ASP A 35 20.00 3.86 -8.12
CA ASP A 35 20.73 3.75 -9.39
C ASP A 35 21.89 4.74 -9.44
N ARG A 36 21.63 6.02 -9.15
CA ARG A 36 22.68 7.07 -9.10
C ARG A 36 23.79 6.76 -8.08
N ARG A 37 23.51 5.92 -7.08
CA ARG A 37 24.44 5.53 -6.03
C ARG A 37 25.05 4.15 -6.26
N GLY A 38 24.65 3.43 -7.31
CA GLY A 38 25.10 2.06 -7.59
C GLY A 38 24.66 1.05 -6.53
N ILE A 39 23.48 1.24 -5.94
CA ILE A 39 22.91 0.35 -4.90
C ILE A 39 21.48 -0.11 -5.22
N ALA A 40 21.09 -0.07 -6.50
CA ALA A 40 19.76 -0.48 -6.95
C ALA A 40 19.46 -1.94 -6.64
N ASP A 41 20.48 -2.81 -6.63
CA ASP A 41 20.40 -4.22 -6.21
C ASP A 41 19.96 -4.39 -4.74
N ARG A 42 20.07 -3.35 -3.92
CA ARG A 42 19.66 -3.33 -2.50
C ARG A 42 18.33 -2.63 -2.27
N PHE A 43 17.73 -2.07 -3.32
CA PHE A 43 16.43 -1.44 -3.22
C PHE A 43 15.35 -2.52 -3.05
N VAL A 44 14.39 -2.26 -2.17
CA VAL A 44 13.23 -3.11 -1.94
C VAL A 44 12.01 -2.23 -2.19
N PRO A 45 11.33 -2.38 -3.36
CA PRO A 45 10.12 -1.63 -3.61
C PRO A 45 9.03 -2.02 -2.62
N VAL A 46 8.16 -1.06 -2.32
CA VAL A 46 7.01 -1.28 -1.44
C VAL A 46 5.73 -1.06 -2.21
N ILE A 47 4.88 -2.09 -2.26
CA ILE A 47 3.50 -1.97 -2.73
C ILE A 47 2.57 -1.67 -1.56
N GLN A 48 1.54 -0.87 -1.82
CA GLN A 48 0.62 -0.38 -0.80
C GLN A 48 -0.84 -0.59 -1.19
N GLY A 49 -1.69 -0.84 -0.20
CA GLY A 49 -3.12 -0.99 -0.43
C GLY A 49 -3.92 -1.27 0.84
N TRP A 50 -5.24 -1.03 0.78
CA TRP A 50 -6.19 -1.47 1.81
C TRP A 50 -7.04 -2.63 1.30
N HIS A 51 -7.66 -2.50 0.15
CA HIS A 51 -8.31 -3.62 -0.54
C HIS A 51 -7.34 -4.33 -1.49
N PRO A 52 -7.59 -5.58 -1.90
CA PRO A 52 -6.73 -6.27 -2.86
C PRO A 52 -6.51 -5.50 -4.16
N GLU A 53 -7.56 -4.85 -4.67
CA GLU A 53 -7.53 -4.03 -5.89
C GLU A 53 -6.55 -2.86 -5.78
N HIS A 54 -6.37 -2.32 -4.57
CA HIS A 54 -5.43 -1.22 -4.33
C HIS A 54 -3.99 -1.65 -4.56
N TYR A 55 -3.63 -2.85 -4.10
CA TYR A 55 -2.30 -3.40 -4.35
C TYR A 55 -2.07 -3.71 -5.82
N LEU A 56 -3.11 -4.22 -6.51
CA LEU A 56 -3.04 -4.45 -7.95
C LEU A 56 -2.82 -3.14 -8.72
N ARG A 57 -3.55 -2.07 -8.38
CA ARG A 57 -3.29 -0.72 -8.94
C ARG A 57 -1.86 -0.27 -8.66
N CYS A 58 -1.39 -0.43 -7.41
CA CYS A 58 -0.04 -0.04 -7.03
C CYS A 58 1.02 -0.78 -7.86
N LEU A 59 0.82 -2.07 -8.12
CA LEU A 59 1.68 -2.90 -8.96
C LEU A 59 1.59 -2.52 -10.44
N GLU A 60 0.39 -2.24 -10.96
CA GLU A 60 0.17 -1.77 -12.34
C GLU A 60 0.94 -0.47 -12.60
N ARG A 61 0.97 0.45 -11.62
CA ARG A 61 1.72 1.70 -11.69
C ARG A 61 3.23 1.53 -11.46
N MET A 62 3.67 0.38 -10.95
CA MET A 62 5.09 0.04 -10.70
C MET A 62 5.42 -1.37 -11.20
N PRO A 63 5.33 -1.64 -12.51
CA PRO A 63 5.56 -2.99 -13.04
C PRO A 63 6.99 -3.48 -12.76
N PHE A 64 7.96 -2.56 -12.61
CA PHE A 64 9.34 -2.89 -12.24
C PHE A 64 9.45 -3.64 -10.91
N ALA A 65 8.44 -3.56 -10.01
CA ALA A 65 8.47 -4.28 -8.74
C ALA A 65 8.52 -5.81 -8.93
N LEU A 66 8.04 -6.32 -10.08
CA LEU A 66 8.11 -7.73 -10.45
C LEU A 66 9.55 -8.23 -10.68
N ASP A 67 10.48 -7.32 -10.96
CA ASP A 67 11.88 -7.64 -11.27
C ASP A 67 12.76 -7.75 -10.00
N PHE A 68 12.23 -7.38 -8.83
CA PHE A 68 12.96 -7.41 -7.58
C PHE A 68 12.77 -8.75 -6.86
N PRO A 69 13.83 -9.34 -6.25
CA PRO A 69 13.71 -10.60 -5.53
C PRO A 69 12.86 -10.49 -4.26
N LEU A 70 12.72 -9.28 -3.73
CA LEU A 70 11.93 -9.00 -2.53
C LEU A 70 11.14 -7.70 -2.73
N VAL A 71 9.85 -7.75 -2.41
CA VAL A 71 8.95 -6.60 -2.35
C VAL A 71 8.38 -6.49 -0.94
N GLY A 72 8.37 -5.27 -0.41
CA GLY A 72 7.67 -4.93 0.81
C GLY A 72 6.17 -4.79 0.57
N VAL A 73 5.35 -5.29 1.47
CA VAL A 73 3.89 -5.16 1.40
C VAL A 73 3.41 -4.37 2.60
N GLY A 74 2.92 -3.16 2.33
CA GLY A 74 2.45 -2.20 3.33
C GLY A 74 1.09 -2.55 3.94
N SER A 75 0.70 -1.76 4.94
CA SER A 75 -0.61 -1.81 5.61
C SER A 75 -1.11 -3.19 6.07
N MET A 76 -0.20 -4.06 6.52
CA MET A 76 -0.56 -5.39 7.07
C MET A 76 -0.94 -5.35 8.56
N CYS A 77 -0.46 -4.35 9.31
CA CYS A 77 -0.48 -4.36 10.78
C CYS A 77 -1.86 -4.26 11.46
N ARG A 78 -2.87 -3.71 10.76
CA ARG A 78 -4.24 -3.48 11.29
C ARG A 78 -5.28 -4.46 10.77
N ARG A 79 -4.85 -5.44 9.98
CA ARG A 79 -5.76 -6.38 9.32
C ARG A 79 -6.12 -7.56 10.20
N HIS A 80 -7.32 -8.07 9.99
CA HIS A 80 -7.65 -9.43 10.39
C HIS A 80 -6.88 -10.43 9.53
N VAL A 81 -6.70 -11.65 10.05
CA VAL A 81 -6.05 -12.74 9.30
C VAL A 81 -6.91 -13.15 8.11
N ASP A 82 -8.19 -13.39 8.39
CA ASP A 82 -9.21 -13.81 7.41
C ASP A 82 -10.10 -12.64 6.98
N GLY A 83 -11.01 -12.91 6.04
CA GLY A 83 -11.97 -11.96 5.49
C GLY A 83 -11.57 -11.41 4.11
N GLU A 84 -12.47 -10.64 3.50
CA GLU A 84 -12.35 -10.11 2.13
C GLU A 84 -11.09 -9.26 1.92
N TYR A 85 -10.65 -8.53 2.94
CA TYR A 85 -9.42 -7.74 2.95
C TYR A 85 -8.47 -8.21 4.05
N GLY A 86 -8.62 -9.46 4.50
CA GLY A 86 -7.71 -10.09 5.46
C GLY A 86 -6.32 -10.30 4.86
N ILE A 87 -5.32 -10.48 5.73
CA ILE A 87 -3.92 -10.72 5.35
C ILE A 87 -3.83 -11.83 4.31
N LEU A 88 -4.50 -12.96 4.58
CA LEU A 88 -4.44 -14.15 3.75
C LEU A 88 -5.06 -13.94 2.36
N HIS A 89 -6.15 -13.19 2.27
CA HIS A 89 -6.78 -12.90 0.98
C HIS A 89 -5.92 -11.96 0.12
N VAL A 90 -5.31 -10.95 0.74
CA VAL A 90 -4.36 -10.06 0.05
C VAL A 90 -3.17 -10.86 -0.48
N LEU A 91 -2.61 -11.77 0.34
CA LEU A 91 -1.50 -12.61 -0.10
C LEU A 91 -1.87 -13.49 -1.30
N ASP A 92 -3.06 -14.10 -1.32
CA ASP A 92 -3.52 -14.92 -2.47
C ASP A 92 -3.67 -14.09 -3.76
N VAL A 93 -4.16 -12.84 -3.64
CA VAL A 93 -4.30 -11.94 -4.79
C VAL A 93 -2.93 -11.53 -5.33
N LEU A 94 -2.00 -11.19 -4.43
CA LEU A 94 -0.63 -10.86 -4.81
C LEU A 94 0.12 -12.06 -5.39
N ASP A 95 -0.06 -13.26 -4.84
CA ASP A 95 0.56 -14.47 -5.36
C ASP A 95 0.23 -14.71 -6.83
N ARG A 96 -1.05 -14.51 -7.19
CA ARG A 96 -1.51 -14.57 -8.59
C ARG A 96 -0.94 -13.43 -9.43
N ALA A 97 -0.90 -12.20 -8.91
CA ALA A 97 -0.38 -11.05 -9.64
C ALA A 97 1.12 -11.16 -9.93
N PHE A 98 1.89 -11.81 -9.04
CA PHE A 98 3.31 -12.09 -9.20
C PHE A 98 3.60 -13.44 -9.86
N ASN A 99 2.58 -14.11 -10.44
CA ASN A 99 2.76 -15.39 -11.10
C ASN A 99 3.78 -15.29 -12.25
N GLY A 100 4.77 -16.18 -12.26
CA GLY A 100 5.90 -16.14 -13.20
C GLY A 100 7.09 -15.30 -12.74
N SER A 101 6.99 -14.55 -11.63
CA SER A 101 8.12 -13.90 -10.97
C SER A 101 8.62 -14.71 -9.77
N GLU A 102 9.94 -14.65 -9.52
CA GLU A 102 10.60 -15.20 -8.32
C GLU A 102 10.51 -14.27 -7.09
N THR A 103 9.84 -13.11 -7.22
CA THR A 103 9.68 -12.15 -6.13
C THR A 103 9.01 -12.78 -4.92
N ARG A 104 9.57 -12.50 -3.75
CA ARG A 104 9.03 -12.84 -2.44
C ARG A 104 8.58 -11.58 -1.68
N PHE A 105 7.82 -11.77 -0.61
CA PHE A 105 7.19 -10.70 0.15
C PHE A 105 7.82 -10.53 1.53
N HIS A 106 8.09 -9.28 1.88
CA HIS A 106 8.31 -8.82 3.25
C HIS A 106 7.04 -8.13 3.76
N LEU A 107 6.44 -8.63 4.85
CA LEU A 107 5.19 -8.09 5.38
C LEU A 107 5.44 -7.11 6.53
N PHE A 108 5.07 -5.85 6.36
CA PHE A 108 5.35 -4.81 7.34
C PHE A 108 4.38 -4.81 8.52
N GLY A 109 4.90 -4.86 9.74
CA GLY A 109 4.13 -4.68 10.98
C GLY A 109 3.22 -5.85 11.36
N LEU A 110 3.53 -7.06 10.92
CA LEU A 110 2.76 -8.28 11.21
C LEU A 110 3.09 -8.83 12.61
N LYS A 111 2.07 -9.26 13.36
CA LYS A 111 2.24 -9.79 14.73
C LYS A 111 1.49 -11.09 14.97
N SER A 112 1.99 -11.90 15.90
CA SER A 112 1.36 -13.09 16.49
C SER A 112 0.64 -13.96 15.46
N GLN A 113 -0.70 -14.02 15.52
CA GLN A 113 -1.54 -14.85 14.65
C GLN A 113 -1.34 -14.54 13.16
N GLY A 114 -1.11 -13.27 12.80
CA GLY A 114 -0.82 -12.88 11.42
C GLY A 114 0.48 -13.50 10.93
N MET A 115 1.53 -13.52 11.76
CA MET A 115 2.81 -14.15 11.42
C MET A 115 2.64 -15.66 11.25
N SER A 116 1.95 -16.33 12.18
CA SER A 116 1.68 -17.77 12.08
C SER A 116 0.90 -18.13 10.82
N ALA A 117 -0.09 -17.31 10.45
CA ALA A 117 -0.90 -17.51 9.26
C ALA A 117 -0.11 -17.26 7.96
N ALA A 118 0.70 -16.21 7.91
CA ALA A 118 1.48 -15.86 6.73
C ALA A 118 2.68 -16.80 6.50
N ARG A 119 3.19 -17.47 7.55
CA ARG A 119 4.38 -18.34 7.45
C ARG A 119 4.22 -19.45 6.40
N SER A 120 3.00 -19.94 6.22
CA SER A 120 2.70 -21.06 5.31
C SER A 120 2.53 -20.62 3.86
N HIS A 121 2.49 -19.30 3.61
CA HIS A 121 2.33 -18.77 2.27
C HIS A 121 3.67 -18.82 1.50
N PRO A 122 3.73 -19.43 0.31
CA PRO A 122 4.99 -19.76 -0.39
C PRO A 122 5.84 -18.52 -0.71
N ARG A 123 5.20 -17.38 -1.02
CA ARG A 123 5.91 -16.13 -1.32
C ARG A 123 6.36 -15.34 -0.10
N VAL A 124 5.92 -15.63 1.12
CA VAL A 124 6.35 -14.85 2.28
C VAL A 124 7.79 -15.23 2.62
N ALA A 125 8.69 -14.25 2.58
CA ALA A 125 10.09 -14.41 2.94
C ALA A 125 10.36 -13.97 4.38
N SER A 126 9.74 -12.87 4.80
CA SER A 126 9.97 -12.29 6.11
C SER A 126 8.83 -11.36 6.51
N CYS A 127 8.82 -10.96 7.78
CA CYS A 127 7.96 -9.92 8.31
C CYS A 127 8.65 -9.27 9.50
N ASP A 128 8.22 -8.07 9.86
CA ASP A 128 8.69 -7.37 11.05
C ASP A 128 7.50 -6.88 11.90
N SER A 129 7.77 -6.52 13.15
CA SER A 129 6.81 -5.77 13.95
C SER A 129 7.50 -5.04 15.09
N GLN A 130 7.06 -3.80 15.32
CA GLN A 130 7.43 -3.00 16.49
C GLN A 130 6.36 -3.01 17.60
N ALA A 131 5.48 -4.00 17.64
CA ALA A 131 4.41 -4.10 18.63
C ALA A 131 4.92 -4.09 20.09
N TYR A 132 6.14 -4.60 20.32
CA TYR A 132 6.83 -4.53 21.62
C TYR A 132 7.00 -3.08 22.12
N GLY A 133 7.08 -2.10 21.21
CA GLY A 133 7.21 -0.68 21.57
C GLY A 133 5.98 -0.11 22.28
N VAL A 134 4.80 -0.69 22.08
CA VAL A 134 3.60 -0.32 22.86
C VAL A 134 3.68 -0.93 24.26
N ALA A 135 4.07 -2.20 24.36
CA ALA A 135 4.27 -2.87 25.65
C ALA A 135 5.33 -2.14 26.50
N ALA A 136 6.44 -1.71 25.89
CA ALA A 136 7.48 -0.94 26.58
C ALA A 136 6.98 0.40 27.11
N ARG A 137 6.10 1.10 26.36
CA ARG A 137 5.46 2.35 26.85
C ARG A 137 4.55 2.08 28.03
N GLN A 138 3.74 1.02 27.97
CA GLN A 138 2.84 0.64 29.06
C GLN A 138 3.61 0.21 30.32
N GLU A 139 4.72 -0.51 30.15
CA GLU A 139 5.57 -0.95 31.26
C GLU A 139 6.28 0.23 31.92
N ALA A 140 6.87 1.14 31.13
CA ALA A 140 7.46 2.37 31.65
C ALA A 140 6.44 3.23 32.42
N LEU A 141 5.21 3.35 31.92
CA LEU A 141 4.12 4.05 32.60
C LEU A 141 3.76 3.40 33.94
N LYS A 142 3.65 2.07 33.99
CA LYS A 142 3.37 1.31 35.23
C LYS A 142 4.48 1.50 36.27
N LEU A 143 5.73 1.51 35.81
CA LEU A 143 6.91 1.74 36.64
C LEU A 143 7.15 3.22 36.98
N ARG A 144 6.34 4.13 36.39
CA ARG A 144 6.48 5.60 36.53
C ARG A 144 7.89 6.09 36.23
N CYS A 145 8.53 5.50 35.23
CA CYS A 145 9.86 5.87 34.78
C CYS A 145 9.86 6.32 33.32
N GLY A 146 10.99 6.86 32.88
CA GLY A 146 11.25 7.03 31.44
C GLY A 146 11.29 5.68 30.73
N LYS A 147 11.47 5.68 29.40
CA LYS A 147 11.57 4.47 28.60
C LYS A 147 13.04 4.24 28.19
N PRO A 148 13.93 3.82 29.11
CA PRO A 148 15.34 3.61 28.78
C PRO A 148 15.48 2.42 27.82
N ASP A 149 16.55 2.43 27.03
CA ASP A 149 16.81 1.39 26.04
C ASP A 149 16.93 -0.01 26.67
N THR A 150 17.41 -0.10 27.91
CA THR A 150 17.48 -1.36 28.66
C THR A 150 16.09 -1.96 28.94
N LEU A 151 15.09 -1.13 29.24
CA LEU A 151 13.70 -1.57 29.40
C LEU A 151 13.13 -2.02 28.06
N VAL A 152 13.38 -1.24 26.99
CA VAL A 152 12.90 -1.58 25.64
C VAL A 152 13.49 -2.90 25.16
N ALA A 153 14.80 -3.12 25.36
CA ALA A 153 15.49 -4.35 24.98
C ALA A 153 14.90 -5.56 25.70
N GLY A 154 14.73 -5.49 27.03
CA GLY A 154 14.13 -6.60 27.79
C GLY A 154 12.69 -6.91 27.39
N VAL A 155 11.88 -5.88 27.06
CA VAL A 155 10.53 -6.08 26.53
C VAL A 155 10.57 -6.71 25.13
N MET A 156 11.50 -6.27 24.28
CA MET A 156 11.67 -6.79 22.92
C MET A 156 12.09 -8.27 22.93
N GLU A 157 13.03 -8.67 23.79
CA GLU A 157 13.45 -10.08 23.94
C GLU A 157 12.28 -10.97 24.35
N ARG A 158 11.56 -10.61 25.42
CA ARG A 158 10.37 -11.35 25.87
C ARG A 158 9.30 -11.44 24.79
N TRP A 159 9.08 -10.34 24.05
CA TRP A 159 8.12 -10.31 22.97
C TRP A 159 8.54 -11.22 21.80
N PHE A 160 9.82 -11.20 21.43
CA PHE A 160 10.38 -12.02 20.36
C PHE A 160 10.28 -13.52 20.67
N GLU A 161 10.61 -13.93 21.89
CA GLU A 161 10.43 -15.31 22.36
C GLU A 161 8.97 -15.76 22.24
N GLN A 162 8.02 -14.90 22.64
CA GLN A 162 6.60 -15.17 22.48
C GLN A 162 6.19 -15.30 21.01
N GLN A 163 6.72 -14.45 20.11
CA GLN A 163 6.45 -14.57 18.68
C GLN A 163 6.98 -15.89 18.12
N CYS A 164 8.21 -16.30 18.49
CA CYS A 164 8.77 -17.58 18.07
C CYS A 164 7.90 -18.75 18.53
N ALA A 165 7.40 -18.71 19.77
CA ALA A 165 6.48 -19.71 20.31
C ALA A 165 5.09 -19.68 19.61
N TRP A 166 4.63 -18.53 19.11
CA TRP A 166 3.42 -18.46 18.29
C TRP A 166 3.62 -19.04 16.90
N VAL A 167 4.76 -18.74 16.29
CA VAL A 167 5.13 -19.20 14.94
C VAL A 167 5.46 -20.69 14.95
N SER A 168 5.75 -21.34 16.09
CA SER A 168 5.94 -22.79 16.15
C SER A 168 4.63 -23.60 16.24
N LYS A 169 3.50 -22.96 16.57
CA LYS A 169 2.20 -23.65 16.67
C LYS A 169 1.68 -24.05 15.30
N ASP A 170 1.01 -25.19 15.20
CA ASP A 170 0.36 -25.58 13.96
C ASP A 170 -0.73 -24.58 13.58
N PHE A 171 -0.69 -24.14 12.32
CA PHE A 171 -1.71 -23.32 11.72
C PHE A 171 -2.46 -24.17 10.70
N PRO A 172 -3.80 -24.20 10.73
CA PRO A 172 -4.58 -25.04 9.82
C PRO A 172 -4.21 -24.77 8.36
N SER A 173 -4.06 -25.85 7.59
CA SER A 173 -3.99 -25.73 6.14
C SER A 173 -5.29 -25.11 5.62
N ARG A 174 -5.19 -24.24 4.62
CA ARG A 174 -6.33 -23.62 3.96
C ARG A 174 -6.21 -23.72 2.46
N SER A 175 -7.34 -23.65 1.78
CA SER A 175 -7.36 -23.40 0.33
C SER A 175 -7.19 -21.90 0.07
N PRO A 176 -6.47 -21.51 -0.99
CA PRO A 176 -6.44 -20.12 -1.44
C PRO A 176 -7.86 -19.60 -1.69
N ALA A 177 -8.12 -18.35 -1.32
CA ALA A 177 -9.40 -17.72 -1.58
C ALA A 177 -9.56 -17.41 -3.07
N THR A 178 -10.77 -17.65 -3.58
CA THR A 178 -11.21 -17.08 -4.85
C THR A 178 -11.35 -15.58 -4.69
N TRP A 179 -10.64 -14.83 -5.52
CA TRP A 179 -10.82 -13.38 -5.60
C TRP A 179 -11.97 -13.05 -6.53
N GLN A 180 -12.80 -12.11 -6.08
CA GLN A 180 -13.81 -11.45 -6.89
C GLN A 180 -13.61 -9.96 -6.70
N PRO A 181 -13.56 -9.16 -7.79
CA PRO A 181 -13.50 -7.72 -7.68
C PRO A 181 -14.72 -7.21 -6.90
N ARG A 182 -14.52 -6.19 -6.05
CA ARG A 182 -15.62 -5.50 -5.39
C ARG A 182 -16.65 -5.01 -6.42
N SER A 183 -17.94 -5.14 -6.11
CA SER A 183 -18.98 -4.57 -6.96
C SER A 183 -18.79 -3.06 -7.04
N THR A 184 -18.78 -2.51 -8.25
CA THR A 184 -18.69 -1.07 -8.47
C THR A 184 -19.85 -0.35 -7.76
N ARG A 185 -19.60 0.87 -7.26
CA ARG A 185 -20.68 1.76 -6.81
C ARG A 185 -21.73 1.95 -7.93
N PRO A 186 -22.97 2.35 -7.60
CA PRO A 186 -23.97 2.71 -8.60
C PRO A 186 -23.41 3.69 -9.63
N ALA A 187 -23.94 3.65 -10.85
CA ALA A 187 -23.48 4.50 -11.95
C ALA A 187 -23.45 5.98 -11.49
N ALA A 188 -22.24 6.53 -11.45
CA ALA A 188 -22.00 7.93 -11.14
C ALA A 188 -22.68 8.81 -12.21
N SER A 189 -23.12 10.00 -11.82
CA SER A 189 -23.52 11.01 -12.80
C SER A 189 -22.37 11.30 -13.77
N LEU A 190 -22.68 11.81 -14.97
CA LEU A 190 -21.64 12.14 -15.96
C LEU A 190 -20.59 13.10 -15.38
N LEU A 191 -21.01 14.07 -14.58
CA LEU A 191 -20.10 15.00 -13.91
C LEU A 191 -19.18 14.29 -12.93
N GLU A 192 -19.72 13.43 -12.06
CA GLU A 192 -18.92 12.65 -11.12
C GLU A 192 -17.93 11.73 -11.84
N ALA A 193 -18.32 11.13 -12.96
CA ALA A 193 -17.43 10.33 -13.80
C ALA A 193 -16.29 11.16 -14.41
N ARG A 194 -16.58 12.36 -14.91
CA ARG A 194 -15.56 13.28 -15.44
C ARG A 194 -14.58 13.72 -14.35
N VAL A 195 -15.08 14.11 -13.18
CA VAL A 195 -14.24 14.50 -12.04
C VAL A 195 -13.37 13.34 -11.57
N ALA A 196 -13.91 12.12 -11.53
CA ALA A 196 -13.12 10.93 -11.19
C ALA A 196 -12.01 10.65 -12.22
N SER A 197 -12.28 10.85 -13.52
CA SER A 197 -11.26 10.77 -14.57
C SER A 197 -10.16 11.81 -14.36
N ALA A 198 -10.54 13.08 -14.16
CA ALA A 198 -9.59 14.16 -13.92
C ALA A 198 -8.74 13.92 -12.66
N MET A 199 -9.31 13.35 -11.60
CA MET A 199 -8.55 12.92 -10.42
C MET A 199 -7.50 11.85 -10.75
N GLU A 200 -7.81 10.90 -11.64
CA GLU A 200 -6.84 9.87 -12.06
C GLU A 200 -5.72 10.43 -12.93
N ASP A 201 -6.02 11.42 -13.77
CA ASP A 201 -5.02 12.14 -14.55
C ASP A 201 -4.08 12.94 -13.64
N LEU A 202 -4.62 13.65 -12.65
CA LEU A 202 -3.83 14.34 -11.63
C LEU A 202 -2.92 13.36 -10.87
N ARG A 203 -3.43 12.18 -10.49
CA ARG A 203 -2.60 11.13 -9.87
C ARG A 203 -1.47 10.69 -10.77
N THR A 204 -1.73 10.52 -12.07
CA THR A 204 -0.70 10.17 -13.05
C THR A 204 0.39 11.24 -13.16
N LEU A 205 0.01 12.53 -13.21
CA LEU A 205 0.96 13.65 -13.17
C LEU A 205 1.77 13.67 -11.87
N HIS A 206 1.13 13.38 -10.73
CA HIS A 206 1.82 13.31 -9.45
C HIS A 206 2.81 12.15 -9.40
N GLU A 207 2.42 10.96 -9.87
CA GLU A 207 3.26 9.77 -9.99
C GLU A 207 4.51 10.07 -10.84
N ALA A 208 4.35 10.82 -11.94
CA ALA A 208 5.41 11.20 -12.87
C ALA A 208 6.38 12.27 -12.33
N GLY A 209 6.04 12.98 -11.24
CA GLY A 209 6.87 14.07 -10.74
C GLY A 209 6.39 15.47 -11.11
N GLU A 210 5.33 15.59 -11.92
CA GLU A 210 4.96 16.84 -12.61
C GLU A 210 4.18 17.82 -11.75
N ILE A 211 3.39 17.29 -10.80
CA ILE A 211 2.68 18.09 -9.80
C ILE A 211 3.01 17.62 -8.38
N GLU A 212 2.81 18.49 -7.39
CA GLU A 212 3.03 18.16 -5.99
C GLU A 212 1.78 17.54 -5.36
N TRP A 213 1.96 16.92 -4.19
CA TRP A 213 0.84 16.32 -3.46
C TRP A 213 -0.28 17.33 -3.15
N SER A 214 0.08 18.59 -2.88
CA SER A 214 -0.90 19.66 -2.61
C SER A 214 -1.83 19.94 -3.77
N ASP A 215 -1.43 19.58 -4.99
CA ASP A 215 -2.20 19.81 -6.21
C ASP A 215 -3.22 18.70 -6.46
N LEU A 216 -3.07 17.54 -5.82
CA LEU A 216 -4.05 16.44 -5.78
C LEU A 216 -5.25 16.84 -4.92
N SER A 217 -6.14 17.64 -5.51
CA SER A 217 -7.34 18.12 -4.82
C SER A 217 -8.58 18.00 -5.69
N PRO A 218 -9.77 17.77 -5.08
CA PRO A 218 -11.02 17.80 -5.82
C PRO A 218 -11.24 19.11 -6.58
N LEU A 219 -10.80 20.24 -6.02
CA LEU A 219 -10.92 21.55 -6.67
C LEU A 219 -10.10 21.63 -7.96
N THR A 220 -8.86 21.13 -7.94
CA THR A 220 -8.02 21.03 -9.14
C THR A 220 -8.69 20.15 -10.20
N ALA A 221 -9.25 19.00 -9.80
CA ALA A 221 -9.95 18.12 -10.73
C ALA A 221 -11.23 18.75 -11.32
N TYR A 222 -11.97 19.52 -10.52
CA TYR A 222 -13.11 20.29 -11.01
C TYR A 222 -12.65 21.32 -12.05
N HIS A 223 -11.59 22.09 -11.77
CA HIS A 223 -11.08 23.06 -12.73
C HIS A 223 -10.65 22.39 -14.04
N MET A 224 -9.92 21.27 -13.94
CA MET A 224 -9.48 20.51 -15.12
C MET A 224 -10.68 20.00 -15.93
N THR A 225 -11.71 19.50 -15.26
CA THR A 225 -12.94 19.00 -15.89
C THR A 225 -13.65 20.07 -16.73
N PHE A 226 -13.68 21.32 -16.28
CA PHE A 226 -14.43 22.41 -16.94
C PHE A 226 -13.59 23.25 -17.91
N LEU A 227 -12.26 23.25 -17.80
CA LEU A 227 -11.39 24.01 -18.70
C LEU A 227 -11.21 23.32 -20.06
N ASP A 228 -11.37 22.01 -20.14
CA ASP A 228 -11.31 21.27 -21.42
C ASP A 228 -12.53 21.56 -22.31
N ASP A 229 -13.70 21.90 -21.74
CA ASP A 229 -14.93 22.20 -22.51
C ASP A 229 -14.85 23.52 -23.31
N ASP A 230 -13.99 24.46 -22.91
CA ASP A 230 -13.82 25.75 -23.60
C ASP A 230 -12.95 25.65 -24.87
N SER A 231 -12.18 24.57 -25.02
CA SER A 231 -11.25 24.40 -26.16
C SER A 231 -11.91 23.87 -27.44
N ASP A 232 -13.03 23.15 -27.32
CA ASP A 232 -13.77 22.60 -28.47
C ASP A 232 -14.80 23.58 -29.06
N CYS A 233 -15.00 24.76 -28.45
CA CYS A 233 -16.01 25.73 -28.88
C CYS A 233 -15.50 26.74 -29.95
N HIS A 234 -14.27 26.61 -30.45
CA HIS A 234 -13.66 27.59 -31.37
C HIS A 234 -13.35 27.11 -32.79
N GLU A 235 -13.70 25.88 -33.19
CA GLU A 235 -13.53 25.42 -34.59
C GLU A 235 -14.80 25.51 -35.46
N GLY A 236 -15.86 26.17 -34.99
CA GLY A 236 -17.19 26.11 -35.62
C GLY A 236 -17.68 27.33 -36.41
N ASP A 237 -16.91 28.42 -36.55
CA ASP A 237 -17.44 29.65 -37.17
C ASP A 237 -16.46 30.29 -38.16
N SER A 238 -16.19 29.55 -39.24
CA SER A 238 -15.76 30.16 -40.49
C SER A 238 -16.25 29.31 -41.65
N LEU A 239 -17.41 29.68 -42.22
CA LEU A 239 -17.75 29.61 -43.64
C LEU A 239 -19.22 30.01 -43.87
N ALA A 240 -19.44 31.25 -44.30
CA ALA A 240 -20.37 31.59 -45.38
C ALA A 240 -20.24 33.09 -45.72
N VAL A 241 -19.61 33.35 -46.87
CA VAL A 241 -19.76 34.56 -47.69
C VAL A 241 -21.01 34.40 -48.55
#